data_AF-A0A3M0YAA5-F1
#
_entry.id   AF-A0A3M0YAA5-F1
#
_cell.length_a   1.000
_cell.length_b   1.000
_cell.length_c   1.000
_cell.angle_alpha   90.00
_cell.angle_beta   90.00
_cell.angle_gamma   90.00
#
_symmetry.space_group_name_H-M   'P 1'
#
loop_
_entity.id
_entity.type
_entity.pdbx_description
1 polymer ?
#
loop_
_entity_poly.entity_id
_entity_poly.type
_entity_poly.pdbx_seq_one_letter_code
_entity_poly.pdbx_strand_id
1 'polypeptide(L)'
;MARRSDVFTWRGFLVRFLAALFLVFATYNPEGYSYIHWVMTKPYFSPEKVFAGIALLIGWLIFLRATLLSLGRIGLLLALAFFGTLVWLFISWGWITPNSPKVFIYLSLVILAAVLAIGVSWSFIRRRLTGTIEVDRIDQ
;
A
#
# COMPACT_ATOMS: atom_id res chain seq x y z
N MET A 1 -31.92 -8.91 -1.13
CA MET A 1 -30.79 -9.50 -0.37
C MET A 1 -29.61 -8.52 -0.43
N ALA A 2 -29.60 -7.48 0.41
CA ALA A 2 -28.59 -6.43 0.37
C ALA A 2 -27.26 -6.97 0.93
N ARG A 3 -26.23 -7.02 0.09
CA ARG A 3 -24.90 -7.49 0.49
C ARG A 3 -24.27 -6.41 1.38
N ARG A 4 -24.00 -6.75 2.64
CA ARG A 4 -23.40 -5.90 3.69
C ARG A 4 -21.92 -5.59 3.41
N SER A 5 -21.59 -5.03 2.24
CA SER A 5 -20.20 -4.83 1.78
C SER A 5 -19.57 -3.50 2.18
N ASP A 6 -20.31 -2.59 2.81
CA ASP A 6 -19.83 -1.21 3.03
C ASP A 6 -19.27 -0.93 4.43
N VAL A 7 -19.14 -1.95 5.28
CA VAL A 7 -18.60 -1.80 6.63
C VAL A 7 -17.08 -1.96 6.63
N PHE A 8 -16.37 -0.90 7.02
CA PHE A 8 -14.93 -0.99 7.34
C PHE A 8 -14.72 -2.08 8.40
N THR A 9 -14.08 -3.17 7.99
CA THR A 9 -13.77 -4.30 8.86
C THR A 9 -12.26 -4.42 8.98
N TRP A 10 -11.74 -4.63 10.19
CA TRP A 10 -10.31 -4.87 10.43
C TRP A 10 -9.72 -5.96 9.52
N ARG A 11 -10.48 -7.05 9.32
CA ARG A 11 -10.14 -8.12 8.37
C ARG A 11 -9.97 -7.61 6.94
N GLY A 12 -10.87 -6.73 6.48
CA GLY A 12 -10.78 -6.14 5.16
C GLY A 12 -9.60 -5.18 5.01
N PHE A 13 -9.25 -4.44 6.06
CA PHE A 13 -8.01 -3.64 6.08
C PHE A 13 -6.78 -4.54 5.98
N LEU A 14 -6.72 -5.60 6.79
CA LEU A 14 -5.60 -6.55 6.81
C LEU A 14 -5.40 -7.21 5.44
N VAL A 15 -6.46 -7.64 4.76
CA VAL A 15 -6.36 -8.21 3.40
C VAL A 15 -5.78 -7.20 2.41
N ARG A 16 -6.22 -5.94 2.45
CA ARG A 16 -5.68 -4.87 1.58
C ARG A 16 -4.22 -4.59 1.89
N PHE A 17 -3.86 -4.62 3.17
CA PHE A 17 -2.48 -4.44 3.63
C PHE A 17 -1.58 -5.59 3.17
N LEU A 18 -2.00 -6.84 3.32
CA LEU A 18 -1.26 -8.01 2.83
C LEU A 18 -1.15 -8.00 1.31
N ALA A 19 -2.19 -7.58 0.58
CA ALA A 19 -2.14 -7.41 -0.87
C ALA A 19 -1.14 -6.31 -1.28
N ALA A 20 -1.11 -5.18 -0.57
CA ALA A 20 -0.14 -4.12 -0.81
C ALA A 20 1.29 -4.58 -0.49
N LEU A 21 1.50 -5.32 0.60
CA LEU A 21 2.78 -5.93 0.94
C LEU A 21 3.23 -6.87 -0.18
N PHE A 22 2.37 -7.79 -0.59
CA PHE A 22 2.67 -8.71 -1.69
C PHE A 22 3.05 -7.95 -2.96
N LEU A 23 2.28 -6.93 -3.36
CA LEU A 23 2.56 -6.12 -4.54
C LEU A 23 3.95 -5.46 -4.48
N VAL A 24 4.28 -4.83 -3.34
CA VAL A 24 5.53 -4.11 -3.15
C VAL A 24 6.72 -5.08 -3.13
N PHE A 25 6.63 -6.18 -2.38
CA PHE A 25 7.69 -7.19 -2.28
C PHE A 25 7.86 -8.03 -3.56
N ALA A 26 6.76 -8.33 -4.27
CA ALA A 26 6.82 -8.98 -5.57
C ALA A 26 7.50 -8.09 -6.62
N THR A 27 7.39 -6.76 -6.49
CA THR A 27 8.11 -5.81 -7.33
C THR A 27 9.60 -5.79 -6.96
N TYR A 28 9.91 -5.53 -5.69
CA TYR A 28 11.29 -5.47 -5.20
C TYR A 28 11.42 -6.04 -3.78
N ASN A 29 12.43 -6.90 -3.59
CA ASN A 29 12.80 -7.49 -2.31
C ASN A 29 14.34 -7.57 -2.24
N PRO A 30 14.99 -7.10 -1.16
CA PRO A 30 16.45 -7.14 -0.99
C PRO A 30 17.06 -8.55 -0.98
N GLU A 31 16.26 -9.62 -0.85
CA GLU A 31 16.77 -11.00 -0.93
C GLU A 31 16.98 -11.51 -2.36
N GLY A 32 16.72 -10.70 -3.40
CA GLY A 32 16.92 -11.11 -4.78
C GLY A 32 15.75 -11.87 -5.40
N TYR A 33 14.70 -12.16 -4.64
CA TYR A 33 13.48 -12.80 -5.11
C TYR A 33 12.40 -11.75 -5.40
N SER A 34 12.48 -11.11 -6.57
CA SER A 34 11.46 -10.16 -7.03
C SER A 34 11.41 -10.06 -8.56
N TYR A 35 10.36 -9.44 -9.10
CA TYR A 35 10.19 -9.23 -10.53
C TYR A 35 11.36 -8.45 -11.15
N ILE A 36 11.85 -7.41 -10.46
CA ILE A 36 13.02 -6.64 -10.91
C ILE A 36 14.25 -7.55 -11.06
N HIS A 37 14.54 -8.39 -10.07
CA HIS A 37 15.67 -9.33 -10.15
C HIS A 37 15.49 -10.36 -11.27
N TRP A 38 14.26 -10.86 -11.47
CA TRP A 38 13.94 -11.81 -12.53
C TRP A 38 14.12 -11.23 -13.94
N VAL A 39 13.76 -9.96 -14.12
CA VAL A 39 13.98 -9.26 -15.39
C VAL A 39 15.47 -9.02 -15.62
N MET A 40 16.21 -8.63 -14.57
CA MET A 40 17.65 -8.35 -14.65
C MET A 40 18.52 -9.59 -14.87
N THR A 41 18.05 -10.80 -14.54
CA THR A 41 18.88 -12.02 -14.63
C THR A 41 19.13 -12.50 -16.06
N LYS A 42 18.23 -12.20 -17.01
CA LYS A 42 18.40 -12.60 -18.41
C LYS A 42 17.93 -11.49 -19.35
N PRO A 43 18.72 -11.17 -20.40
CA PRO A 43 18.47 -10.02 -21.28
C PRO A 43 17.22 -10.13 -22.17
N TYR A 44 16.61 -11.32 -22.28
CA TYR A 44 15.43 -11.53 -23.11
C TYR A 44 14.12 -11.40 -22.30
N PHE A 45 13.16 -10.69 -22.88
CA PHE A 45 11.77 -10.64 -22.42
C PHE A 45 11.02 -11.87 -22.92
N SER A 46 10.71 -12.78 -22.01
CA SER A 46 9.82 -13.90 -22.30
C SER A 46 8.36 -13.53 -22.04
N PRO A 47 7.38 -14.19 -22.69
CA PRO A 47 5.96 -13.90 -22.51
C PRO A 47 5.53 -13.89 -21.03
N GLU A 48 6.06 -14.80 -20.22
CA GLU A 48 5.78 -14.87 -18.78
C GLU A 48 6.28 -13.63 -18.00
N LYS A 49 7.43 -13.05 -18.37
CA LYS A 49 7.90 -11.79 -17.77
C LYS A 49 6.96 -10.65 -18.13
N VAL A 50 6.56 -10.56 -19.40
CA VAL A 50 5.64 -9.50 -19.86
C VAL A 50 4.30 -9.60 -19.14
N PHE A 51 3.73 -10.81 -19.05
CA PHE A 51 2.48 -11.05 -18.36
C PHE A 51 2.57 -10.67 -16.87
N ALA A 52 3.60 -11.12 -16.16
CA ALA A 52 3.80 -10.80 -14.75
C ALA A 52 4.02 -9.29 -14.53
N GLY A 53 4.77 -8.63 -15.43
CA GLY A 53 4.98 -7.19 -15.40
C GLY A 53 3.69 -6.41 -15.57
N ILE A 54 2.83 -6.80 -16.51
CA ILE A 54 1.52 -6.18 -16.72
C ILE A 54 0.61 -6.41 -15.50
N ALA A 55 0.58 -7.62 -14.94
CA ALA A 55 -0.21 -7.92 -13.75
C ALA A 55 0.23 -7.06 -12.55
N LEU A 56 1.54 -6.90 -12.33
CA LEU A 56 2.08 -6.00 -11.31
C LEU A 56 1.72 -4.54 -11.58
N LEU A 57 1.83 -4.10 -12.84
CA LEU A 57 1.50 -2.73 -13.24
C LEU A 57 0.01 -2.41 -12.98
N ILE A 58 -0.89 -3.35 -13.27
CA ILE A 58 -2.32 -3.22 -12.95
C ILE A 58 -2.51 -3.08 -11.43
N GLY A 59 -1.84 -3.92 -10.63
CA GLY A 59 -1.88 -3.82 -9.17
C GLY A 59 -1.42 -2.46 -8.67
N TRP A 60 -0.26 -1.98 -9.14
CA TRP A 60 0.27 -0.65 -8.82
C TRP A 60 -0.70 0.45 -9.21
N LEU A 61 -1.29 0.39 -10.40
CA LEU A 61 -2.22 1.40 -10.89
C LEU A 61 -3.47 1.48 -9.99
N ILE A 62 -4.03 0.34 -9.59
CA ILE A 62 -5.20 0.27 -8.72
C ILE A 62 -4.88 0.92 -7.36
N PHE A 63 -3.80 0.49 -6.70
CA PHE A 63 -3.45 0.97 -5.36
C PHE A 63 -3.01 2.45 -5.37
N LEU A 64 -2.20 2.87 -6.33
CA LEU A 64 -1.75 4.26 -6.45
C LEU A 64 -2.91 5.19 -6.78
N ARG A 65 -3.76 4.84 -7.75
CA ARG A 65 -4.92 5.68 -8.07
C ARG A 65 -5.87 5.78 -6.89
N ALA A 66 -6.19 4.67 -6.23
CA ALA A 66 -7.05 4.69 -5.06
C ALA A 66 -6.47 5.59 -3.95
N THR A 67 -5.17 5.48 -3.69
CA THR A 67 -4.47 6.31 -2.68
C THR A 67 -4.50 7.79 -3.04
N LEU A 68 -4.15 8.13 -4.28
CA LEU A 68 -4.12 9.52 -4.74
C LEU A 68 -5.51 10.16 -4.77
N LEU A 69 -6.53 9.42 -5.21
CA LEU A 69 -7.92 9.90 -5.23
C LEU A 69 -8.49 10.09 -3.83
N SER A 70 -8.09 9.25 -2.87
CA SER A 70 -8.67 9.27 -1.53
C SER A 70 -7.97 10.27 -0.60
N LEU A 71 -6.63 10.30 -0.58
CA LEU A 71 -5.86 11.21 0.30
C LEU A 71 -5.59 12.57 -0.35
N GLY A 72 -5.56 12.63 -1.68
CA GLY A 72 -5.02 13.78 -2.40
C GLY A 72 -3.50 13.92 -2.20
N ARG A 73 -2.90 14.90 -2.89
CA ARG A 73 -1.45 15.16 -2.84
C ARG A 73 -0.98 15.55 -1.44
N ILE A 74 -1.77 16.38 -0.74
CA ILE A 74 -1.47 16.85 0.61
C ILE A 74 -1.53 15.67 1.60
N GLY A 75 -2.57 14.83 1.54
CA GLY A 75 -2.68 13.67 2.40
C GLY A 75 -1.54 12.67 2.18
N LEU A 76 -1.10 12.48 0.93
CA LEU A 76 0.07 11.65 0.62
C LEU A 76 1.35 12.23 1.23
N LEU A 77 1.58 13.55 1.11
CA LEU A 77 2.73 14.21 1.73
C LEU A 77 2.71 14.10 3.26
N LEU A 78 1.55 14.30 3.90
CA LEU A 78 1.42 14.11 5.35
C LEU A 78 1.67 12.66 5.74
N ALA A 79 1.17 11.68 4.98
CA ALA A 79 1.42 10.27 5.25
C ALA A 79 2.92 9.96 5.15
N LEU A 80 3.59 10.42 4.09
CA LEU A 80 5.03 10.27 3.93
C LEU A 80 5.81 10.94 5.06
N ALA A 81 5.42 12.15 5.46
CA ALA A 81 6.04 12.86 6.58
C ALA A 81 5.85 12.10 7.91
N PHE A 82 4.62 11.65 8.20
CA PHE A 82 4.29 10.87 9.40
C PHE A 82 5.08 9.56 9.48
N PHE A 83 5.14 8.80 8.38
CA PHE A 83 5.93 7.58 8.39
C PHE A 83 7.43 7.87 8.42
N GLY A 84 7.90 8.93 7.76
CA GLY A 84 9.29 9.38 7.85
C GLY A 84 9.70 9.73 9.28
N THR A 85 8.86 10.44 10.02
CA THR A 85 9.12 10.74 11.45
C THR A 85 8.99 9.50 12.33
N LEU A 86 8.11 8.56 12.00
CA LEU A 86 8.04 7.27 12.72
C LEU A 86 9.33 6.46 12.57
N VAL A 87 9.90 6.41 11.37
CA VAL A 87 11.23 5.80 11.14
C VAL A 87 12.30 6.53 11.94
N TRP A 88 12.30 7.86 11.89
CA TRP A 88 13.25 8.69 12.65
C TRP A 88 13.19 8.38 14.15
N LEU A 89 11.98 8.23 14.67
CA LEU A 89 11.72 7.91 16.08
C LEU A 89 12.25 6.52 16.45
N PHE A 90 12.05 5.50 15.61
CA PHE A 90 12.65 4.17 15.86
C PHE A 90 14.18 4.16 15.81
N ILE A 91 14.78 4.98 14.94
CA ILE A 91 16.23 5.19 14.94
C ILE A 91 16.66 5.87 16.24
N SER A 92 15.92 6.88 16.70
CA SER A 92 16.23 7.63 17.93
C SER A 92 16.14 6.75 19.19
N TRP A 93 15.22 5.78 19.21
CA TRP A 93 15.11 4.79 20.30
C TRP A 93 16.16 3.67 20.23
N GLY A 94 17.00 3.65 19.18
CA GLY A 94 18.02 2.62 19.01
C GLY A 94 17.48 1.26 18.56
N TRP A 95 16.21 1.17 18.15
CA TRP A 95 15.60 -0.08 17.67
C TRP A 95 16.10 -0.46 16.27
N ILE A 96 16.51 0.54 15.48
CA ILE A 96 16.99 0.37 14.11
C ILE A 96 18.40 0.93 14.01
N THR A 97 19.37 0.06 13.70
CA THR A 97 20.75 0.50 13.45
C THR A 97 20.84 1.20 12.09
N PRO A 98 21.31 2.45 12.01
CA PRO A 98 21.45 3.19 10.75
C PRO A 98 22.36 2.54 9.71
N ASN A 99 23.18 1.57 10.14
CA ASN A 99 24.26 1.01 9.34
C ASN A 99 23.86 -0.22 8.48
N SER A 100 22.58 -0.58 8.43
CA SER A 100 22.11 -1.74 7.66
C SER A 100 21.18 -1.33 6.52
N PRO A 101 21.69 -1.15 5.28
CA PRO A 101 20.89 -0.75 4.12
C PRO A 101 19.67 -1.66 3.87
N LYS A 102 19.81 -2.96 4.13
CA LYS A 102 18.70 -3.93 4.02
C LYS A 102 17.53 -3.57 4.93
N VAL A 103 17.78 -3.19 6.17
CA VAL A 103 16.72 -2.85 7.14
C VAL A 103 15.94 -1.63 6.68
N PHE A 104 16.62 -0.60 6.16
CA PHE A 104 15.97 0.56 5.58
C PHE A 104 15.08 0.23 4.38
N ILE A 105 15.54 -0.67 3.51
CA ILE A 105 14.75 -1.15 2.37
C ILE A 105 13.47 -1.83 2.86
N TYR A 106 13.57 -2.81 3.76
CA TYR A 106 12.40 -3.50 4.31
C TYR A 106 11.41 -2.54 4.95
N LEU A 107 11.91 -1.61 5.76
CA LEU A 107 11.09 -0.60 6.42
C LEU A 107 10.36 0.29 5.41
N SER A 108 11.07 0.75 4.37
CA SER A 108 10.51 1.58 3.31
C SER A 108 9.42 0.83 2.54
N LEU A 109 9.63 -0.45 2.23
CA LEU A 109 8.64 -1.29 1.55
C LEU A 109 7.38 -1.51 2.40
N VAL A 110 7.54 -1.78 3.70
CA VAL A 110 6.42 -1.93 4.64
C VAL A 110 5.63 -0.63 4.80
N ILE A 111 6.33 0.51 4.91
CA ILE A 111 5.70 1.83 4.97
C ILE A 111 4.93 2.12 3.69
N LEU A 112 5.52 1.85 2.53
CA LEU A 112 4.85 2.03 1.25
C LEU A 112 3.58 1.19 1.17
N ALA A 113 3.64 -0.08 1.58
CA ALA A 113 2.46 -0.94 1.65
C ALA A 113 1.40 -0.40 2.63
N ALA A 114 1.80 0.13 3.80
CA ALA A 114 0.89 0.73 4.77
C ALA A 114 0.18 1.98 4.21
N VAL A 115 0.93 2.87 3.55
CA VAL A 115 0.37 4.07 2.87
C VAL A 115 -0.65 3.66 1.82
N LEU A 116 -0.33 2.67 0.99
CA LEU A 116 -1.25 2.17 -0.05
C LEU A 116 -2.52 1.55 0.56
N ALA A 117 -2.37 0.75 1.63
CA ALA A 117 -3.50 0.11 2.30
C ALA A 117 -4.44 1.11 2.99
N ILE A 118 -3.87 2.13 3.65
CA ILE A 118 -4.60 3.25 4.22
C ILE A 118 -5.30 4.03 3.10
N GLY A 119 -4.60 4.30 2.00
CA GLY A 119 -5.12 5.01 0.84
C GLY A 119 -6.39 4.38 0.27
N VAL A 120 -6.36 3.07 0.05
CA VAL A 120 -7.54 2.31 -0.43
C VAL A 120 -8.66 2.29 0.61
N SER A 121 -8.32 2.34 1.90
CA SER A 121 -9.29 2.23 3.00
C SER A 121 -9.88 3.58 3.43
N TRP A 122 -9.28 4.70 3.01
CA TRP A 122 -9.61 6.04 3.50
C TRP A 122 -11.04 6.48 3.17
N SER A 123 -11.58 6.08 2.02
CA SER A 123 -12.98 6.35 1.67
C SER A 123 -13.97 5.79 2.71
N PHE A 124 -13.65 4.65 3.34
CA PHE A 124 -14.48 4.07 4.40
C PHE A 124 -14.22 4.75 5.76
N ILE A 125 -12.96 5.05 6.07
CA ILE A 125 -12.57 5.72 7.32
C ILE A 125 -13.19 7.13 7.39
N ARG A 126 -13.13 7.89 6.30
CA ARG A 126 -13.70 9.24 6.20
C ARG A 126 -15.20 9.23 6.49
N ARG A 127 -15.96 8.32 5.86
CA ARG A 127 -17.42 8.18 6.07
C ARG A 127 -17.79 7.91 7.54
N ARG A 128 -16.98 7.10 8.24
CA ARG A 128 -17.19 6.81 9.66
C ARG A 128 -16.84 7.99 10.56
N LEU A 129 -15.76 8.71 10.27
CA LEU A 129 -15.32 9.87 11.05
C LEU A 129 -16.23 11.09 10.86
N THR A 130 -16.72 11.34 9.65
CA THR A 130 -17.63 12.46 9.38
C THR A 130 -19.04 12.21 9.87
N GLY A 131 -19.31 11.03 10.44
CA GLY A 131 -20.62 10.69 11.01
C GLY A 131 -21.76 10.88 10.02
N THR A 132 -21.48 10.76 8.72
CA THR A 132 -22.51 10.80 7.70
C THR A 132 -23.27 9.48 7.83
N ILE A 133 -24.22 9.47 8.77
CA ILE A 133 -25.35 8.56 8.73
C ILE A 133 -25.89 8.81 7.34
N GLU A 134 -25.85 7.76 6.53
CA GLU A 134 -26.65 7.68 5.34
C GLU A 134 -28.07 7.96 5.82
N VAL A 135 -28.50 9.22 5.71
CA VAL A 135 -29.92 9.52 5.63
C VAL A 135 -30.26 8.84 4.33
N ASP A 136 -30.61 7.55 4.49
CA ASP A 136 -31.22 6.77 3.46
C ASP A 136 -32.25 7.72 2.87
N ARG A 137 -32.14 7.87 1.56
CA ARG A 137 -33.01 8.74 0.80
C ARG A 137 -34.38 8.09 0.94
N ILE A 138 -35.10 8.49 1.98
CA ILE A 138 -36.51 8.26 2.12
C ILE A 138 -37.10 8.87 0.84
N ASP A 139 -37.79 8.03 0.09
CA ASP A 139 -38.59 8.34 -1.10
C ASP A 139 -37.82 8.34 -2.45
N GLN A 140 -37.65 7.15 -3.05
CA GLN A 140 -38.61 6.55 -4.01
C GLN A 140 -38.16 5.17 -4.48
#